data_AF-A0A6V7WI80-F1
#
_entry.id   AF-A0A6V7WI80-F1
#
_cell.length_a   1.000
_cell.length_b   1.000
_cell.length_c   1.000
_cell.angle_alpha   90.00
_cell.angle_beta   90.00
_cell.angle_gamma   90.00
#
_symmetry.space_group_name_H-M   'P 1'
#
loop_
_entity.id
_entity.type
_entity.pdbx_description
1 polymer ?
#
loop_
_entity_poly.entity_id
_entity_poly.type
_entity_poly.pdbx_seq_one_letter_code
_entity_poly.pdbx_strand_id
1 'polypeptide(L)'
;MKPLPGVWVPEIAHHSPKTPFLLVGTQVDLREDGTTIERLAKNKQRPIQPELGEKLAKELKAIKYVECSALTQKGLKNVFDEAIMAALAPAPPEKRKRCAVL
;
A
#
# COMPACT_ATOMS: atom_id res chain seq x y z
N MET A 1 3.34 9.60 -14.89
CA MET A 1 2.77 9.27 -13.57
C MET A 1 3.94 9.16 -12.59
N LYS A 2 4.04 10.06 -11.59
CA LYS A 2 5.11 10.00 -10.59
C LYS A 2 4.90 8.77 -9.69
N PRO A 3 5.95 8.05 -9.27
CA PRO A 3 5.79 6.81 -8.50
C PRO A 3 5.33 7.13 -7.07
N LEU A 4 4.51 6.26 -6.49
CA LEU A 4 3.93 6.38 -5.12
C LEU A 4 4.95 6.79 -4.03
N PRO A 5 6.20 6.29 -4.00
CA PRO A 5 7.20 6.68 -2.98
C PRO A 5 7.58 8.16 -3.01
N GLY A 6 7.41 8.84 -4.15
CA GLY A 6 7.93 10.19 -4.35
C GLY A 6 6.97 11.32 -3.96
N VAL A 7 5.71 11.03 -3.63
CA VAL A 7 4.69 12.05 -3.33
C VAL A 7 3.96 11.73 -2.04
N TRP A 8 3.25 10.59 -1.99
CA TRP A 8 2.31 10.31 -0.90
C TRP A 8 2.98 9.99 0.44
N VAL A 9 4.03 9.16 0.43
CA VAL A 9 4.70 8.78 1.68
C VAL A 9 5.43 9.96 2.33
N PRO A 10 6.19 10.80 1.60
CA PRO A 10 6.73 12.04 2.16
C PRO A 10 5.65 13.00 2.68
N GLU A 11 4.54 13.14 1.97
CA GLU A 11 3.44 14.01 2.37
C GLU A 11 2.76 13.55 3.67
N ILE A 12 2.47 12.26 3.79
CA ILE A 12 1.93 11.65 5.03
C ILE A 12 2.95 11.82 6.16
N ALA A 13 4.23 11.54 5.91
CA ALA A 13 5.27 11.68 6.92
C ALA A 13 5.44 13.14 7.40
N HIS A 14 5.19 14.12 6.53
CA HIS A 14 5.24 15.54 6.88
C HIS A 14 4.06 15.97 7.76
N HIS A 15 2.83 15.60 7.37
CA HIS A 15 1.62 16.07 8.05
C HIS A 15 1.16 15.16 9.20
N SER A 16 1.58 13.90 9.22
CA SER A 16 1.07 12.85 10.12
C SER A 16 2.12 11.75 10.36
N PRO A 17 3.30 12.09 10.93
CA PRO A 17 4.47 11.21 11.00
C PRO A 17 4.27 9.91 11.79
N LYS A 18 3.28 9.86 12.69
CA LYS A 18 2.98 8.70 13.55
C LYS A 18 1.73 7.94 13.11
N THR A 19 1.04 8.39 12.07
CA THR A 19 -0.21 7.77 11.63
C THR A 19 0.10 6.53 10.81
N PRO A 20 -0.40 5.35 11.20
CA PRO A 20 -0.24 4.14 10.41
C PRO A 20 -0.98 4.30 9.08
N PHE A 21 -0.46 3.66 8.03
CA PHE A 21 -1.13 3.65 6.72
C PHE A 21 -1.06 2.27 6.08
N LEU A 22 -2.04 2.00 5.21
CA LEU A 22 -2.12 0.80 4.38
C LEU A 22 -1.79 1.17 2.93
N LEU A 23 -1.13 0.25 2.22
CA LEU A 23 -1.03 0.34 0.77
C LEU A 23 -2.18 -0.46 0.16
N VAL A 24 -3.02 0.18 -0.65
CA VAL A 24 -4.19 -0.46 -1.27
C VAL A 24 -4.00 -0.57 -2.79
N GLY A 25 -3.98 -1.79 -3.31
CA GLY A 25 -4.09 -2.07 -4.74
C GLY A 25 -5.55 -2.07 -5.16
N THR A 26 -5.95 -1.18 -6.06
CA THR A 26 -7.33 -1.07 -6.54
C THR A 26 -7.47 -1.63 -7.95
N GLN A 27 -8.72 -1.85 -8.38
CA GLN A 27 -9.06 -2.32 -9.74
C GLN A 27 -8.42 -3.67 -10.09
N VAL A 28 -8.31 -4.59 -9.12
CA VAL A 28 -7.63 -5.87 -9.33
C VAL A 28 -8.34 -6.80 -10.31
N ASP A 29 -9.60 -6.53 -10.63
CA ASP A 29 -10.35 -7.15 -11.73
C ASP A 29 -9.67 -6.92 -13.10
N LEU A 30 -8.97 -5.79 -13.28
CA LEU A 30 -8.26 -5.48 -14.52
C LEU A 30 -6.98 -6.32 -14.74
N ARG A 31 -6.55 -7.09 -13.74
CA ARG A 31 -5.39 -8.00 -13.87
C ARG A 31 -5.69 -9.15 -14.83
N GLU A 32 -6.96 -9.53 -14.96
CA GLU A 32 -7.43 -10.64 -15.81
C GLU A 32 -8.20 -10.14 -17.05
N ASP A 33 -8.44 -8.83 -17.15
CA ASP A 33 -9.11 -8.22 -18.31
C ASP A 33 -8.19 -8.18 -19.54
N GLY A 34 -8.51 -8.99 -20.55
CA GLY A 34 -7.73 -9.10 -21.78
C GLY A 34 -7.52 -7.76 -22.49
N THR A 35 -8.53 -6.89 -22.50
CA THR A 35 -8.42 -5.58 -23.16
C THR A 35 -7.43 -4.66 -22.45
N THR A 36 -7.41 -4.66 -21.12
CA THR A 36 -6.42 -3.92 -20.33
C THR A 36 -5.03 -4.52 -20.47
N ILE A 37 -4.89 -5.85 -20.48
CA ILE A 37 -3.59 -6.52 -20.67
C ILE A 37 -2.98 -6.12 -22.02
N GLU A 38 -3.75 -6.20 -23.11
CA GLU A 38 -3.29 -5.81 -24.45
C GLU A 38 -2.87 -4.34 -24.50
N ARG A 39 -3.66 -3.45 -23.91
CA ARG A 39 -3.35 -2.02 -23.84
C ARG A 39 -2.06 -1.75 -23.07
N LEU A 40 -1.84 -2.42 -21.94
CA LEU A 40 -0.60 -2.30 -21.17
C LEU A 40 0.60 -2.87 -21.95
N ALA A 41 0.42 -4.00 -22.64
CA ALA A 41 1.46 -4.63 -23.43
C ALA A 41 1.94 -3.72 -24.58
N LYS A 42 1.05 -2.96 -25.23
CA LYS A 42 1.41 -1.93 -26.24
C LYS A 42 2.38 -0.88 -25.68
N ASN A 43 2.31 -0.61 -24.38
CA ASN A 43 3.21 0.31 -23.67
C ASN A 43 4.36 -0.39 -22.96
N LYS A 44 4.61 -1.68 -23.23
CA LYS A 44 5.61 -2.53 -22.54
C LYS A 44 5.39 -2.60 -21.02
N GLN A 45 4.14 -2.53 -20.60
CA GLN A 45 3.72 -2.64 -19.22
C GLN A 45 2.92 -3.92 -18.99
N ARG A 46 2.77 -4.29 -17.72
CA ARG A 46 1.93 -5.41 -17.29
C ARG A 46 1.19 -5.01 -16.02
N PRO A 47 0.04 -5.64 -15.72
CA PRO A 47 -0.61 -5.46 -14.43
C PRO A 47 0.35 -5.73 -13.26
N ILE A 48 0.19 -4.96 -12.19
CA ILE A 48 0.96 -5.15 -10.97
C ILE A 48 0.56 -6.49 -10.34
N GLN A 49 1.54 -7.32 -10.05
CA GLN A 49 1.35 -8.59 -9.35
C GLN A 49 1.32 -8.36 -7.83
N PRO A 50 0.58 -9.18 -7.06
CA PRO A 50 0.46 -9.01 -5.62
C PRO A 50 1.80 -8.91 -4.90
N GLU A 51 2.79 -9.72 -5.30
CA GLU A 51 4.11 -9.79 -4.66
C GLU A 51 4.87 -8.46 -4.78
N LEU A 52 4.65 -7.73 -5.88
CA LEU A 52 5.25 -6.41 -6.07
C LEU A 52 4.61 -5.37 -5.15
N GLY A 53 3.29 -5.44 -4.96
CA GLY A 53 2.57 -4.59 -4.02
C GLY A 53 2.98 -4.86 -2.57
N GLU A 54 3.12 -6.12 -2.18
CA GLU A 54 3.64 -6.50 -0.87
C GLU A 54 5.06 -6.02 -0.63
N LYS A 55 5.94 -6.18 -1.63
CA LYS A 55 7.32 -5.70 -1.55
C LYS A 55 7.35 -4.18 -1.35
N LEU A 56 6.55 -3.44 -2.12
CA LEU A 56 6.46 -2.00 -2.00
C LEU A 56 5.91 -1.56 -0.63
N ALA A 57 4.89 -2.24 -0.10
CA ALA A 57 4.38 -1.95 1.24
C ALA A 57 5.45 -2.10 2.32
N LYS A 58 6.28 -3.15 2.23
CA LYS A 58 7.43 -3.35 3.14
C LYS A 58 8.47 -2.24 3.00
N GLU A 59 8.83 -1.87 1.77
CA GLU A 59 9.79 -0.79 1.50
C GLU A 59 9.29 0.56 2.05
N LEU A 60 8.00 0.84 1.92
CA LEU A 60 7.36 2.07 2.41
C LEU A 60 7.06 2.04 3.91
N LYS A 61 7.22 0.90 4.59
CA LYS A 61 6.81 0.68 5.99
C LYS A 61 5.32 0.90 6.23
N ALA A 62 4.49 0.55 5.24
CA ALA A 62 3.05 0.45 5.43
C ALA A 62 2.73 -0.70 6.41
N ILE A 63 1.60 -0.61 7.12
CA ILE A 63 1.15 -1.68 8.02
C ILE A 63 0.88 -2.98 7.24
N LYS A 64 0.25 -2.87 6.08
CA LYS A 64 -0.10 -4.01 5.21
C LYS A 64 -0.34 -3.55 3.78
N TYR A 65 -0.18 -4.49 2.85
CA TYR A 65 -0.72 -4.39 1.49
C TYR A 65 -2.06 -5.12 1.41
N VAL A 66 -3.08 -4.47 0.85
CA VAL A 66 -4.40 -5.07 0.63
C VAL A 66 -4.87 -4.76 -0.78
N GLU A 67 -5.64 -5.67 -1.36
CA GLU A 67 -6.16 -5.55 -2.74
C GLU A 67 -7.68 -5.54 -2.76
N CYS A 68 -8.27 -4.71 -3.62
CA CYS A 68 -9.71 -4.71 -3.83
C CYS A 68 -10.12 -4.36 -5.26
N SER A 69 -11.36 -4.73 -5.58
CA SER A 69 -12.07 -4.32 -6.78
C SER A 69 -13.41 -3.74 -6.35
N ALA A 70 -13.63 -2.46 -6.65
CA ALA A 70 -14.92 -1.82 -6.41
C ALA A 70 -16.01 -2.41 -7.33
N LEU A 71 -15.63 -2.85 -8.53
CA LEU A 71 -16.54 -3.40 -9.53
C LEU A 71 -17.10 -4.76 -9.12
N THR A 72 -16.22 -5.69 -8.72
CA THR A 72 -16.60 -7.05 -8.32
C THR A 72 -16.86 -7.18 -6.83
N GLN A 73 -16.69 -6.09 -6.07
CA GLN A 73 -16.73 -6.02 -4.61
C GLN A 73 -15.70 -6.91 -3.88
N LYS A 74 -14.81 -7.58 -4.62
CA LYS A 74 -13.75 -8.40 -4.04
C LYS A 74 -12.84 -7.55 -3.15
N GLY A 75 -12.62 -8.00 -1.92
CA GLY A 75 -11.67 -7.38 -0.98
C GLY A 75 -12.10 -6.04 -0.37
N LEU A 76 -13.23 -5.44 -0.76
CA LEU A 76 -13.66 -4.14 -0.22
C LEU A 76 -13.80 -4.16 1.30
N LYS A 77 -14.56 -5.13 1.85
CA LYS A 77 -14.74 -5.26 3.30
C LYS A 77 -13.39 -5.40 4.02
N ASN A 78 -12.50 -6.23 3.47
CA ASN A 78 -11.17 -6.47 4.04
C ASN A 78 -10.33 -5.18 4.11
N VAL A 79 -10.39 -4.30 3.11
CA VAL A 79 -9.67 -3.01 3.15
C VAL A 79 -10.12 -2.17 4.34
N PHE A 80 -11.42 -2.10 4.61
CA PHE A 80 -11.95 -1.33 5.73
C PHE A 80 -11.68 -2.01 7.09
N ASP A 81 -11.83 -3.33 7.17
CA ASP A 81 -11.52 -4.08 8.39
C ASP A 81 -10.05 -3.87 8.80
N GLU A 82 -9.12 -3.98 7.86
CA GLU A 82 -7.68 -3.79 8.10
C GLU A 82 -7.35 -2.35 8.48
N ALA A 83 -8.08 -1.36 7.94
CA ALA A 83 -7.91 0.04 8.32
C ALA A 83 -8.34 0.29 9.78
N ILE A 84 -9.49 -0.29 10.17
CA ILE A 84 -9.98 -0.23 11.55
C ILE A 84 -8.98 -0.91 12.49
N MET A 85 -8.50 -2.11 12.14
CA MET A 85 -7.50 -2.82 12.93
C MET A 85 -6.19 -2.04 13.07
N ALA A 86 -5.71 -1.42 11.98
CA ALA A 86 -4.51 -0.58 12.01
C ALA A 86 -4.66 0.66 12.91
N ALA A 87 -5.87 1.25 12.96
CA ALA A 87 -6.16 2.40 13.81
C ALA A 87 -6.30 2.05 15.30
N LEU A 88 -6.80 0.85 15.62
CA LEU A 88 -6.98 0.37 16.99
C LEU A 88 -5.74 -0.32 17.57
N ALA A 89 -4.80 -0.75 16.73
CA ALA A 89 -3.58 -1.41 17.17
C ALA A 89 -2.74 -0.46 18.05
N PRO A 90 -2.22 -0.93 19.20
CA PRO A 90 -1.34 -0.12 20.03
C PRO A 90 -0.10 0.28 19.24
N ALA A 91 0.32 1.54 19.38
CA ALA A 91 1.52 2.03 18.71
C ALA A 91 2.71 1.14 19.06
N PRO A 92 3.52 0.70 18.08
CA PRO A 92 4.69 -0.10 18.37
C PRO A 92 5.62 0.68 19.32
N PRO A 93 6.21 0.02 20.34
CA PRO A 93 7.07 0.69 21.29
C PRO A 93 8.24 1.36 20.55
N GLU A 94 8.41 2.68 20.74
CA GLU A 94 9.55 3.40 20.17
C GLU A 94 10.84 2.78 20.74
N LYS A 95 11.71 2.29 19.86
CA LYS A 95 13.05 1.85 20.26
C LYS A 95 13.79 3.09 20.79
N ARG A 96 13.89 3.21 22.11
CA ARG A 96 14.71 4.24 22.76
C ARG A 96 16.12 4.13 22.18
N LYS A 97 16.59 5.18 21.51
CA LYS A 97 18.01 5.30 21.15
C LYS A 97 18.78 5.29 22.46
N ARG A 98 19.57 4.24 22.71
CA ARG A 98 20.51 4.24 23.82
C ARG A 98 21.54 5.31 23.50
N CYS A 99 21.48 6.45 24.18
CA CYS A 99 22.59 7.40 24.19
C CYS A 99 23.76 6.68 24.88
N ALA A 100 24.78 6.32 24.13
CA ALA A 100 26.09 6.09 24.71
C ALA A 100 26.69 7.48 24.93
N VAL A 101 26.71 7.93 26.18
CA VAL A 101 27.60 9.02 26.58
C VAL A 101 28.99 8.40 26.61
N LEU A 102 29.83 8.81 25.65
CA LEU A 102 31.27 8.59 25.67
C LEU A 102 31.95 9.91 26.02
#